data_AF-A0AAW2U2W3-F1
#
_entry.id   AF-A0AAW2U2W3-F1
#
_cell.length_a   1.000
_cell.length_b   1.000
_cell.length_c   1.000
_cell.angle_alpha   90.00
_cell.angle_beta   90.00
_cell.angle_gamma   90.00
#
_symmetry.space_group_name_H-M   'P 1'
#
loop_
_entity.id
_entity.type
_entity.pdbx_description
1 polymer ?
#
loop_
_entity_poly.entity_id
_entity_poly.type
_entity_poly.pdbx_seq_one_letter_code
_entity_poly.pdbx_strand_id
1 'polypeptide(L)'
;METNKFNGTNYNDWLRNLRIVLDFENQGYVLDKLLPAILPEGSSPEECLMFEKWHEDNRKVRSIILASMTNEIQKQYDRLEDVPSIMLRMKDFMRFLTGILDMPPTKAFFETKMTEGSSVHSHGVKMLTLVEKLEDLKAGLNNDTYIDVILQSLPPSYDPFIVNYNMNGLEKSIHELINMLVQYEATTHKYESAVLVGEASTSKAKGKGARRWKRKKGKGTAVTATASTGGAPPAA
;
A
#
# COMPACT_ATOMS: atom_id res chain seq x y z
N MET A 1 15.64 5.26 -18.10
CA MET A 1 15.46 6.01 -16.84
C MET A 1 15.27 5.09 -15.63
N GLU A 2 14.99 3.79 -15.77
CA GLU A 2 14.75 2.89 -14.62
C GLU A 2 16.01 2.32 -13.94
N THR A 3 17.16 2.35 -14.62
CA THR A 3 18.39 1.69 -14.17
C THR A 3 18.96 2.19 -12.84
N ASN A 4 18.52 3.36 -12.35
CA ASN A 4 19.00 3.96 -11.09
C ASN A 4 17.92 4.04 -10.00
N LYS A 5 16.74 3.45 -10.22
CA LYS A 5 15.68 3.45 -9.21
C LYS A 5 15.99 2.45 -8.09
N PHE A 6 15.62 2.79 -6.86
CA PHE A 6 15.71 1.85 -5.74
C PHE A 6 14.75 0.69 -5.97
N ASN A 7 15.29 -0.53 -6.00
CA ASN A 7 14.55 -1.77 -6.27
C ASN A 7 14.63 -2.79 -5.11
N GLY A 8 15.18 -2.39 -3.96
CA GLY A 8 15.31 -3.23 -2.78
C GLY A 8 16.66 -3.93 -2.63
N THR A 9 17.42 -4.10 -3.72
CA THR A 9 18.73 -4.80 -3.69
C THR A 9 19.91 -3.84 -3.88
N ASN A 10 19.68 -2.66 -4.46
CA ASN A 10 20.72 -1.68 -4.79
C ASN A 10 20.85 -0.53 -3.77
N TYR A 11 20.57 -0.75 -2.48
CA TYR A 11 20.48 0.31 -1.47
C TYR A 11 21.71 1.23 -1.40
N ASN A 12 22.93 0.67 -1.41
CA ASN A 12 24.16 1.46 -1.29
C ASN A 12 24.39 2.37 -2.50
N ASP A 13 24.18 1.85 -3.71
CA ASP A 13 24.34 2.61 -4.95
C ASP A 13 23.25 3.67 -5.09
N TRP A 14 22.01 3.32 -4.76
CA TRP A 14 20.90 4.26 -4.73
C TRP A 14 21.13 5.39 -3.72
N LEU A 15 21.55 5.07 -2.48
CA LEU A 15 21.80 6.07 -1.45
C LEU A 15 22.94 7.01 -1.85
N ARG A 16 23.99 6.48 -2.48
CA ARG A 16 25.09 7.28 -3.02
C ARG A 16 24.59 8.26 -4.09
N ASN A 17 23.78 7.78 -5.04
CA ASN A 17 23.20 8.63 -6.09
C ASN A 17 22.25 9.67 -5.52
N LEU A 18 21.40 9.29 -4.55
CA LEU A 18 20.51 10.21 -3.86
C LEU A 18 21.29 11.33 -3.18
N ARG A 19 22.36 11.00 -2.44
CA ARG A 19 23.21 12.00 -1.78
C ARG A 19 23.80 13.00 -2.77
N ILE A 20 24.27 12.54 -3.93
CA ILE A 20 24.77 13.45 -4.99
C ILE A 20 23.70 14.45 -5.42
N VAL A 21 22.46 13.99 -5.63
CA VAL A 21 21.33 14.87 -6.01
C VAL A 21 21.00 15.86 -4.89
N LEU A 22 20.96 15.40 -3.65
CA LEU A 22 20.62 16.25 -2.51
C LEU A 22 21.72 17.25 -2.16
N ASP A 23 22.99 16.89 -2.34
CA ASP A 23 24.11 17.81 -2.16
C ASP A 23 24.10 18.92 -3.21
N PHE A 24 23.70 18.61 -4.45
CA PHE A 24 23.48 19.62 -5.49
C PHE A 24 22.37 20.63 -5.10
N GLU A 25 21.30 20.16 -4.46
CA GLU A 25 20.19 21.01 -3.97
C GLU A 25 20.47 21.64 -2.59
N ASN A 26 21.65 21.39 -1.99
CA ASN A 26 22.03 21.82 -0.64
C ASN A 26 21.06 21.33 0.46
N GLN A 27 20.52 20.12 0.28
CA GLN A 27 19.51 19.48 1.13
C GLN A 27 19.98 18.14 1.73
N GLY A 28 21.24 17.74 1.51
CA GLY A 28 21.78 16.46 2.00
C GLY A 28 21.62 16.28 3.52
N TYR A 29 21.63 17.39 4.26
CA TYR A 29 21.44 17.42 5.71
C TYR A 29 20.13 16.77 6.20
N VAL A 30 19.08 16.75 5.35
CA VAL A 30 17.73 16.23 5.69
C VAL A 30 17.76 14.72 5.94
N LEU A 31 18.72 14.00 5.35
CA LEU A 31 18.85 12.55 5.52
C LEU A 31 19.32 12.16 6.94
N ASP A 32 20.14 12.99 7.57
CA ASP A 32 20.89 12.62 8.77
C ASP A 32 20.37 13.30 10.05
N LYS A 33 19.65 14.41 9.91
CA LYS A 33 19.16 15.22 11.03
C LYS A 33 17.68 14.99 11.30
N LEU A 34 17.31 14.97 12.58
CA LEU A 34 15.93 14.84 13.01
C LEU A 34 15.11 16.07 12.60
N LEU A 35 13.87 15.82 12.18
CA LEU A 35 12.90 16.87 11.92
C LEU A 35 12.55 17.58 13.24
N PRO A 36 12.80 18.89 13.39
CA PRO A 36 12.36 19.63 14.57
C PRO A 36 10.83 19.60 14.64
N ALA A 37 10.26 19.14 15.75
CA ALA A 37 8.81 18.96 15.86
C ALA A 37 8.06 20.24 16.28
N ILE A 38 8.71 21.12 17.05
CA ILE A 38 8.06 22.28 17.68
C ILE A 38 9.06 23.45 17.75
N LEU A 39 8.60 24.65 17.42
CA LEU A 39 9.28 25.92 17.71
C LEU A 39 8.97 26.36 19.16
N PRO A 40 9.97 26.63 20.01
CA PRO A 40 9.76 27.18 21.34
C PRO A 40 9.04 28.53 21.34
N GLU A 41 8.27 28.77 22.39
CA GLU A 41 7.58 30.05 22.59
C GLU A 41 8.62 31.15 22.89
N GLY A 42 8.63 32.21 22.07
CA GLY A 42 9.66 33.26 22.12
C GLY A 42 10.82 33.08 21.14
N SER A 43 10.73 32.14 20.20
CA SER A 43 11.73 31.97 19.13
C SER A 43 11.96 33.24 18.31
N SER A 44 13.21 33.44 17.88
CA SER A 44 13.56 34.58 17.04
C SER A 44 12.97 34.45 15.63
N PRO A 45 12.83 35.56 14.88
CA PRO A 45 12.43 35.51 13.48
C PRO A 45 13.33 34.60 12.64
N GLU A 46 14.64 34.58 12.90
CA GLU A 46 15.60 33.71 12.22
C GLU A 46 15.35 32.22 12.52
N GLU A 47 15.02 31.87 13.77
CA GLU A 47 14.70 30.49 14.15
C GLU A 47 13.42 29.99 13.47
N CYS A 48 12.39 30.84 13.40
CA CYS A 48 11.16 30.55 12.69
C CYS A 48 11.41 30.30 11.19
N LEU A 49 12.24 31.14 10.55
CA LEU A 49 12.62 30.97 9.14
C LEU A 49 13.40 29.68 8.89
N MET A 50 14.33 29.32 9.77
CA MET A 50 15.08 28.07 9.66
C MET A 50 14.17 26.85 9.79
N PHE A 51 13.20 26.90 10.72
CA PHE A 51 12.22 25.84 10.92
C PHE A 51 11.32 25.64 9.69
N GLU A 52 10.76 26.73 9.14
CA GLU A 52 9.91 26.65 7.95
C GLU A 52 10.67 26.11 6.74
N LYS A 53 11.90 26.62 6.53
CA LYS A 53 12.80 26.14 5.47
C LYS A 53 13.07 24.64 5.61
N TRP A 54 13.34 24.17 6.82
CA TRP A 54 13.60 22.75 7.07
C TRP A 54 12.40 21.87 6.69
N HIS A 55 11.18 22.29 7.06
CA HIS A 55 9.96 21.56 6.69
C HIS A 55 9.73 21.56 5.18
N GLU A 56 10.05 22.65 4.50
CA GLU A 56 10.00 22.71 3.04
C GLU A 56 11.02 21.75 2.39
N ASP A 57 12.27 21.78 2.86
CA ASP A 57 13.33 20.89 2.38
C ASP A 57 12.96 19.42 2.66
N ASN A 58 12.40 19.08 3.82
CA ASN A 58 11.89 17.74 4.10
C ASN A 58 10.82 17.28 3.08
N ARG A 59 9.85 18.15 2.74
CA ARG A 59 8.83 17.82 1.73
C ARG A 59 9.46 17.57 0.35
N LYS A 60 10.43 18.40 -0.06
CA LYS A 60 11.15 18.26 -1.34
C LYS A 60 11.95 16.97 -1.39
N VAL A 61 12.78 16.71 -0.38
CA VAL A 61 13.61 15.51 -0.29
C VAL A 61 12.76 14.25 -0.26
N ARG A 62 11.65 14.26 0.48
CA ARG A 62 10.68 13.16 0.48
C ARG A 62 10.15 12.86 -0.93
N SER A 63 9.75 13.88 -1.68
CA SER A 63 9.31 13.71 -3.07
C SER A 63 10.40 13.14 -3.96
N ILE A 64 11.64 13.58 -3.80
CA ILE A 64 12.80 13.05 -4.55
C ILE A 64 13.02 11.56 -4.22
N ILE A 65 13.02 11.20 -2.93
CA ILE A 65 13.17 9.82 -2.46
C ILE A 65 12.09 8.94 -3.09
N LEU A 66 10.81 9.31 -2.96
CA LEU A 66 9.70 8.54 -3.50
C LEU A 66 9.75 8.41 -5.03
N ALA A 67 10.11 9.48 -5.74
CA ALA A 67 10.25 9.44 -7.20
C ALA A 67 11.42 8.56 -7.67
N SER A 68 12.46 8.43 -6.84
CA SER A 68 13.64 7.60 -7.10
C SER A 68 13.44 6.11 -6.82
N MET A 69 12.24 5.69 -6.39
CA MET A 69 11.89 4.29 -6.14
C MET A 69 11.16 3.68 -7.36
N THR A 70 11.18 2.35 -7.46
CA THR A 70 10.23 1.63 -8.31
C THR A 70 8.81 1.83 -7.80
N ASN A 71 7.80 1.67 -8.65
CA ASN A 71 6.40 1.92 -8.26
C ASN A 71 5.94 1.02 -7.11
N GLU A 72 6.46 -0.21 -7.07
CA GLU A 72 6.14 -1.22 -6.07
C GLU A 72 6.70 -0.84 -4.70
N ILE A 73 7.91 -0.29 -4.67
CA ILE A 73 8.55 0.18 -3.44
C ILE A 73 7.96 1.51 -3.01
N GLN A 74 7.76 2.44 -3.95
CA GLN A 74 7.18 3.76 -3.66
C GLN A 74 5.87 3.66 -2.88
N LYS A 75 4.96 2.76 -3.27
CA LYS A 75 3.68 2.49 -2.58
C LYS A 75 3.82 2.05 -1.13
N GLN A 76 4.98 1.52 -0.72
CA GLN A 76 5.21 1.09 0.66
C GLN A 76 5.71 2.22 1.56
N TYR A 77 6.21 3.32 0.97
CA TYR A 77 6.79 4.45 1.70
C TYR A 77 5.99 5.74 1.51
N ASP A 78 5.02 5.78 0.59
CA ASP A 78 4.25 6.97 0.23
C ASP A 78 3.35 7.52 1.36
N ARG A 79 3.02 6.70 2.37
CA ARG A 79 2.27 7.10 3.56
C ARG A 79 3.13 7.72 4.66
N LEU A 80 4.45 7.55 4.62
CA LEU A 80 5.35 8.11 5.63
C LEU A 80 5.53 9.60 5.36
N GLU A 81 5.35 10.46 6.37
CA GLU A 81 5.29 11.92 6.19
C GLU A 81 6.66 12.60 6.20
N ASP A 82 7.65 12.00 6.84
CA ASP A 82 8.98 12.56 7.04
C ASP A 82 10.10 11.67 6.50
N VAL A 83 11.18 12.32 6.07
CA VAL A 83 12.37 11.65 5.53
C VAL A 83 13.05 10.75 6.57
N PRO A 84 13.24 11.17 7.84
CA PRO A 84 13.81 10.30 8.87
C PRO A 84 13.07 8.96 9.03
N SER A 85 11.73 8.95 9.04
CA SER A 85 10.93 7.73 9.12
C SER A 85 11.14 6.80 7.92
N ILE A 86 11.21 7.37 6.70
CA ILE A 86 11.51 6.59 5.49
C ILE A 86 12.90 5.96 5.59
N MET A 87 13.91 6.76 5.93
CA MET A 87 15.31 6.31 6.05
C MET A 87 15.48 5.24 7.13
N LEU A 88 14.82 5.41 8.28
CA LEU A 88 14.84 4.43 9.37
C LEU A 88 14.26 3.10 8.92
N ARG A 89 13.07 3.11 8.31
CA ARG A 89 12.41 1.89 7.81
C ARG A 89 13.25 1.17 6.75
N MET A 90 13.91 1.92 5.86
CA MET A 90 14.83 1.33 4.88
C MET A 90 16.05 0.70 5.55
N LYS A 91 16.66 1.38 6.53
CA LYS A 91 17.82 0.86 7.26
C LYS A 91 17.49 -0.39 8.07
N ASP A 92 16.31 -0.44 8.68
CA ASP A 92 15.82 -1.62 9.40
C ASP A 92 15.61 -2.81 8.47
N PHE A 93 15.03 -2.59 7.29
CA PHE A 93 14.91 -3.60 6.26
C PHE A 93 16.29 -4.11 5.80
N MET A 94 17.26 -3.21 5.58
CA MET A 94 18.64 -3.61 5.21
C MET A 94 19.34 -4.41 6.30
N ARG A 95 19.26 -3.97 7.57
CA ARG A 95 19.85 -4.68 8.71
C ARG A 95 19.25 -6.08 8.86
N PHE A 96 17.94 -6.17 8.69
CA PHE A 96 17.25 -7.44 8.67
C PHE A 96 17.78 -8.34 7.54
N LEU A 97 17.86 -7.83 6.30
CA LEU A 97 18.48 -8.53 5.17
C LEU A 97 19.88 -9.02 5.51
N THR A 98 20.78 -8.16 6.00
CA THR A 98 22.13 -8.58 6.42
C THR A 98 22.11 -9.70 7.46
N GLY A 99 21.28 -9.59 8.49
CA GLY A 99 21.16 -10.65 9.51
C GLY A 99 20.67 -11.99 8.95
N ILE A 100 19.84 -11.96 7.92
CA ILE A 100 19.42 -13.17 7.18
C ILE A 100 20.56 -13.69 6.31
N LEU A 101 21.31 -12.81 5.65
CA LEU A 101 22.42 -13.18 4.78
C LEU A 101 23.54 -13.89 5.56
N ASP A 102 23.72 -13.54 6.83
CA ASP A 102 24.73 -14.10 7.75
C ASP A 102 24.30 -15.43 8.40
N MET A 103 23.00 -15.73 8.46
CA MET A 103 22.50 -17.02 8.93
C MET A 103 22.62 -18.11 7.84
N PRO A 104 22.78 -19.39 8.21
CA PRO A 104 22.63 -20.48 7.25
C PRO A 104 21.30 -20.34 6.49
N PRO A 105 21.30 -20.24 5.15
CA PRO A 105 20.10 -19.90 4.37
C PRO A 105 18.92 -20.84 4.62
N THR A 106 19.20 -22.13 4.89
CA THR A 106 18.18 -23.12 5.27
C THR A 106 17.46 -22.72 6.55
N LYS A 107 18.20 -22.44 7.62
CA LYS A 107 17.63 -22.02 8.90
C LYS A 107 16.85 -20.71 8.75
N ALA A 108 17.44 -19.73 8.07
CA ALA A 108 16.81 -18.43 7.87
C ALA A 108 15.50 -18.52 7.08
N PHE A 109 15.41 -19.42 6.09
CA PHE A 109 14.20 -19.65 5.30
C PHE A 109 13.05 -20.21 6.13
N PHE A 110 13.28 -21.26 6.92
CA PHE A 110 12.22 -21.88 7.72
C PHE A 110 11.77 -21.04 8.93
N GLU A 111 12.67 -20.26 9.51
CA GLU A 111 12.36 -19.45 10.72
C GLU A 111 11.81 -18.06 10.41
N THR A 112 11.90 -17.61 9.16
CA THR A 112 11.39 -16.29 8.77
C THR A 112 9.86 -16.26 8.86
N LYS A 113 9.34 -15.30 9.63
CA LYS A 113 7.90 -15.01 9.75
C LYS A 113 7.64 -13.53 9.48
N MET A 114 6.51 -13.22 8.86
CA MET A 114 6.01 -11.87 8.67
C MET A 114 5.25 -11.41 9.90
N THR A 115 5.46 -10.15 10.32
CA THR A 115 4.74 -9.56 11.44
C THR A 115 3.38 -9.00 10.97
N GLU A 116 2.36 -9.11 11.81
CA GLU A 116 1.02 -8.55 11.57
C GLU A 116 1.11 -7.04 11.22
N GLY A 117 0.42 -6.61 10.16
CA GLY A 117 0.42 -5.21 9.70
C GLY A 117 1.71 -4.74 8.99
N SER A 118 2.71 -5.61 8.80
CA SER A 118 3.91 -5.28 8.00
C SER A 118 3.69 -5.53 6.50
N SER A 119 4.54 -4.92 5.65
CA SER A 119 4.40 -4.97 4.18
C SER A 119 4.68 -6.38 3.64
N VAL A 120 3.68 -6.97 2.97
CA VAL A 120 3.83 -8.28 2.33
C VAL A 120 4.81 -8.26 1.17
N HIS A 121 4.92 -7.13 0.47
CA HIS A 121 5.93 -6.99 -0.58
C HIS A 121 7.35 -7.09 0.01
N SER A 122 7.60 -6.38 1.11
CA SER A 122 8.92 -6.39 1.76
C SER A 122 9.29 -7.80 2.23
N HIS A 123 8.32 -8.51 2.82
CA HIS A 123 8.47 -9.90 3.21
C HIS A 123 8.69 -10.85 2.01
N GLY A 124 7.92 -10.69 0.94
CA GLY A 124 8.02 -11.50 -0.28
C GLY A 124 9.40 -11.41 -0.94
N VAL A 125 9.94 -10.19 -1.08
CA VAL A 125 11.32 -9.98 -1.59
C VAL A 125 12.35 -10.70 -0.71
N LYS A 126 12.15 -10.65 0.61
CA LYS A 126 13.05 -11.30 1.58
C LYS A 126 12.98 -12.84 1.48
N MET A 127 11.80 -13.42 1.27
CA MET A 127 11.66 -14.86 1.01
C MET A 127 12.28 -15.26 -0.33
N LEU A 128 12.08 -14.48 -1.39
CA LEU A 128 12.66 -14.72 -2.70
C LEU A 128 14.21 -14.75 -2.65
N THR A 129 14.82 -13.79 -1.96
CA THR A 129 16.28 -13.74 -1.78
C THR A 129 16.81 -15.01 -1.09
N LEU A 130 16.04 -15.57 -0.15
CA LEU A 130 16.41 -16.81 0.54
C LEU A 130 16.27 -18.04 -0.35
N VAL A 131 15.26 -18.06 -1.22
CA VAL A 131 15.05 -19.12 -2.21
C VAL A 131 16.23 -19.15 -3.19
N GLU A 132 16.58 -18.01 -3.79
CA GLU A 132 17.70 -17.89 -4.76
C GLU A 132 19.00 -18.44 -4.15
N LYS A 133 19.27 -18.11 -2.88
CA LYS A 133 20.44 -18.66 -2.15
C LYS A 133 20.38 -20.17 -1.95
N LEU A 134 19.20 -20.73 -1.66
CA LEU A 134 19.03 -22.17 -1.50
C LEU A 134 19.21 -22.91 -2.84
N GLU A 135 18.79 -22.29 -3.94
CA GLU A 135 19.03 -22.78 -5.30
C GLU A 135 20.51 -22.75 -5.66
N ASP A 136 21.22 -21.65 -5.36
CA ASP A 136 22.67 -21.52 -5.55
C ASP A 136 23.46 -22.58 -4.77
N LEU A 137 23.01 -22.88 -3.54
CA LEU A 137 23.56 -23.93 -2.70
C LEU A 137 23.14 -25.34 -3.13
N LYS A 138 22.31 -25.47 -4.17
CA LYS A 138 21.75 -26.74 -4.66
C LYS A 138 21.09 -27.54 -3.54
N ALA A 139 20.32 -26.86 -2.70
CA ALA A 139 19.64 -27.47 -1.55
C ALA A 139 18.63 -28.57 -1.95
N GLY A 140 18.27 -28.66 -3.22
CA GLY A 140 17.42 -29.74 -3.76
C GLY A 140 15.95 -29.63 -3.37
N LEU A 141 15.49 -28.46 -2.92
CA LEU A 141 14.09 -28.19 -2.63
C LEU A 141 13.33 -27.94 -3.94
N ASN A 142 12.07 -28.38 -3.99
CA ASN A 142 11.18 -28.10 -5.11
C ASN A 142 10.40 -26.79 -4.88
N ASN A 143 9.85 -26.25 -5.96
CA ASN A 143 9.07 -25.01 -5.95
C ASN A 143 7.89 -25.06 -4.98
N ASP A 144 7.22 -26.20 -4.86
CA ASP A 144 6.11 -26.40 -3.93
C ASP A 144 6.53 -26.23 -2.47
N THR A 145 7.70 -26.78 -2.09
CA THR A 145 8.24 -26.60 -0.73
C THR A 145 8.53 -25.13 -0.45
N TYR A 146 9.06 -24.39 -1.42
CA TYR A 146 9.29 -22.96 -1.24
C TYR A 146 7.98 -22.19 -1.02
N ILE A 147 6.97 -22.49 -1.83
CA ILE A 147 5.64 -21.88 -1.72
C ILE A 147 4.99 -22.20 -0.37
N ASP A 148 5.02 -23.46 0.06
CA ASP A 148 4.44 -23.89 1.32
C ASP A 148 5.06 -23.14 2.51
N VAL A 149 6.39 -23.00 2.52
CA VAL A 149 7.09 -22.27 3.58
C VAL A 149 6.76 -20.76 3.53
N ILE A 150 6.64 -20.18 2.33
CA ILE A 150 6.20 -18.79 2.16
C ILE A 150 4.78 -18.60 2.71
N LEU A 151 3.83 -19.46 2.35
CA LEU A 151 2.46 -19.37 2.86
C LEU A 151 2.41 -19.52 4.38
N GLN A 152 3.17 -20.47 4.95
CA GLN A 152 3.30 -20.67 6.40
C GLN A 152 4.05 -19.54 7.13
N SER A 153 4.73 -18.66 6.40
CA SER A 153 5.42 -17.51 6.98
C SER A 153 4.54 -16.28 7.17
N LEU A 154 3.34 -16.27 6.56
CA LEU A 154 2.39 -15.18 6.65
C LEU A 154 1.66 -15.16 8.01
N PRO A 155 1.19 -13.99 8.45
CA PRO A 155 0.44 -13.88 9.69
C PRO A 155 -1.04 -14.27 9.47
N PRO A 156 -1.81 -14.51 10.55
CA PRO A 156 -3.19 -15.03 10.45
C PRO A 156 -4.16 -14.18 9.62
N SER A 157 -3.91 -12.88 9.45
CA SER A 157 -4.75 -12.03 8.57
C SER A 157 -4.73 -12.46 7.09
N TYR A 158 -3.76 -13.27 6.68
CA TYR A 158 -3.67 -13.84 5.34
C TYR A 158 -4.32 -15.22 5.22
N ASP A 159 -4.90 -15.78 6.27
CA ASP A 159 -5.60 -17.08 6.24
C ASP A 159 -6.66 -17.16 5.11
N PRO A 160 -7.49 -16.13 4.84
CA PRO A 160 -8.44 -16.19 3.73
C PRO A 160 -7.76 -16.34 2.36
N PHE A 161 -6.61 -15.69 2.17
CA PHE A 161 -5.80 -15.85 0.97
C PHE A 161 -5.23 -17.27 0.87
N ILE A 162 -4.69 -17.80 1.98
CA ILE A 162 -4.08 -19.15 2.01
C ILE A 162 -5.13 -20.22 1.70
N VAL A 163 -6.31 -20.16 2.31
CA VAL A 163 -7.40 -21.10 2.03
C VAL A 163 -7.82 -21.02 0.56
N ASN A 164 -7.95 -19.80 0.02
CA ASN A 164 -8.29 -19.62 -1.39
C ASN A 164 -7.18 -20.13 -2.33
N TYR A 165 -5.91 -19.90 -1.98
CA TYR A 165 -4.75 -20.39 -2.71
C TYR A 165 -4.71 -21.91 -2.71
N ASN A 166 -4.92 -22.56 -1.56
CA ASN A 166 -4.89 -24.03 -1.48
C ASN A 166 -6.03 -24.70 -2.26
N MET A 167 -7.17 -24.02 -2.41
CA MET A 167 -8.33 -24.56 -3.14
C MET A 167 -8.24 -24.31 -4.66
N ASN A 168 -7.59 -23.21 -5.08
CA ASN A 168 -7.60 -22.74 -6.47
C ASN A 168 -6.19 -22.56 -7.07
N GLY A 169 -5.16 -22.98 -6.35
CA GLY A 169 -3.76 -22.80 -6.68
C GLY A 169 -3.36 -23.70 -7.84
N LEU A 170 -3.25 -23.12 -9.02
CA LEU A 170 -2.47 -23.69 -10.12
C LEU A 170 -0.99 -23.74 -9.73
N GLU A 171 -0.19 -24.55 -10.44
CA GLU A 171 1.27 -24.43 -10.40
C GLU A 171 1.66 -22.99 -10.71
N LYS A 172 2.27 -22.31 -9.74
CA LYS A 172 2.71 -20.92 -9.85
C LYS A 172 4.16 -20.81 -9.43
N SER A 173 4.87 -19.88 -10.05
CA SER A 173 6.19 -19.47 -9.58
C SER A 173 6.10 -18.68 -8.28
N ILE A 174 7.20 -18.64 -7.53
CA ILE A 174 7.31 -17.82 -6.31
C ILE A 174 7.06 -16.33 -6.59
N HIS A 175 7.51 -15.83 -7.75
CA HIS A 175 7.24 -14.45 -8.17
C HIS A 175 5.74 -14.17 -8.35
N GLU A 176 5.00 -15.10 -8.96
CA GLU A 176 3.54 -14.98 -9.12
C GLU A 176 2.82 -15.03 -7.78
N LEU A 177 3.25 -15.90 -6.87
CA LEU A 177 2.73 -15.94 -5.50
C LEU A 177 2.90 -14.58 -4.79
N ILE A 178 4.12 -14.01 -4.83
CA ILE A 178 4.40 -12.72 -4.21
C ILE A 178 3.53 -11.62 -4.83
N ASN A 179 3.40 -11.58 -6.16
CA ASN A 179 2.56 -10.59 -6.84
C ASN A 179 1.08 -10.72 -6.43
N MET A 180 0.57 -11.94 -6.30
CA MET A 180 -0.80 -12.16 -5.82
C MET A 180 -1.00 -11.70 -4.38
N LEU A 181 -0.05 -11.95 -3.50
CA LEU A 181 -0.09 -11.49 -2.11
C LEU A 181 -0.11 -9.96 -2.04
N VAL A 182 0.72 -9.28 -2.85
CA VAL A 182 0.74 -7.82 -2.94
C VAL A 182 -0.58 -7.26 -3.47
N GLN A 183 -1.19 -7.91 -4.46
CA GLN A 183 -2.52 -7.53 -4.95
C GLN A 183 -3.59 -7.72 -3.87
N TYR A 184 -3.54 -8.83 -3.14
CA TYR A 184 -4.45 -9.11 -2.05
C TYR A 184 -4.37 -8.02 -0.96
N GLU A 185 -3.17 -7.69 -0.48
CA GLU A 185 -2.92 -6.59 0.48
C GLU A 185 -3.51 -5.25 0.01
N ALA A 186 -3.34 -4.91 -1.28
CA ALA A 186 -3.90 -3.68 -1.84
C ALA A 186 -5.45 -3.68 -1.85
N THR A 187 -6.08 -4.85 -2.09
CA THR A 187 -7.55 -4.97 -2.11
C THR A 187 -8.16 -4.97 -0.72
N THR A 188 -7.53 -5.61 0.27
CA THR A 188 -8.03 -5.66 1.65
C THR A 188 -7.99 -4.29 2.32
N HIS A 189 -6.90 -3.54 2.17
CA HIS A 189 -6.81 -2.17 2.69
C HIS A 189 -7.81 -1.19 2.06
N LYS A 190 -8.22 -1.45 0.80
CA LYS A 190 -9.27 -0.67 0.12
C LYS A 190 -10.65 -0.95 0.71
N TYR A 191 -10.93 -2.20 1.10
CA TYR A 191 -12.18 -2.57 1.76
C TYR A 191 -12.25 -2.06 3.21
N GLU A 192 -11.16 -2.13 4.00
CA GLU A 192 -11.13 -1.51 5.34
C GLU A 192 -11.40 0.00 5.30
N SER A 193 -10.81 0.70 4.33
CA SER A 193 -11.03 2.14 4.15
C SER A 193 -12.47 2.46 3.70
N ALA A 194 -13.12 1.57 2.94
CA ALA A 194 -14.50 1.73 2.51
C ALA A 194 -15.52 1.39 3.61
N VAL A 195 -15.23 0.40 4.45
CA VAL A 195 -16.08 0.02 5.60
C VAL A 195 -16.10 1.12 6.66
N LEU A 196 -14.95 1.76 6.93
CA LEU A 196 -14.87 2.92 7.85
C LEU A 196 -15.67 4.15 7.36
N VAL A 197 -15.87 4.32 6.05
CA VAL A 197 -16.73 5.38 5.48
C VAL A 197 -18.21 4.96 5.51
N GLY A 198 -18.52 3.65 5.42
CA GLY A 198 -19.88 3.11 5.48
C GLY A 198 -20.51 3.13 6.88
N GLU A 199 -19.71 3.08 7.94
CA GLU A 199 -20.20 3.03 9.34
C GLU A 199 -20.48 4.41 9.96
N ALA A 200 -20.11 5.52 9.30
CA ALA A 200 -20.36 6.87 9.81
C ALA A 200 -21.78 7.41 9.53
N SER A 201 -22.70 6.62 8.94
CA SER A 201 -24.01 7.12 8.51
C SER A 201 -25.20 6.26 8.92
N THR A 202 -25.30 5.81 10.17
CA THR A 202 -26.62 5.47 10.73
C THR A 202 -26.72 5.71 12.24
N SER A 203 -27.48 6.75 12.62
CA SER A 203 -28.25 6.99 13.87
C SER A 203 -28.09 8.47 14.31
N LYS A 204 -29.11 9.26 14.68
CA LYS A 204 -30.45 8.99 15.19
C LYS A 204 -31.33 10.26 15.09
N ALA A 205 -32.53 10.07 14.55
CA ALA A 205 -33.84 10.47 15.09
C ALA A 205 -34.23 11.92 15.48
N LYS A 206 -35.38 12.33 14.89
CA LYS A 206 -36.66 12.77 15.52
C LYS A 206 -36.99 14.27 15.57
N GLY A 207 -38.10 14.66 14.94
CA GLY A 207 -38.80 15.91 15.31
C GLY A 207 -39.96 16.42 14.44
N LYS A 208 -41.17 15.86 14.65
CA LYS A 208 -42.51 16.52 14.61
C LYS A 208 -43.04 17.17 13.31
N GLY A 209 -44.27 16.81 12.92
CA GLY A 209 -45.09 17.70 12.08
C GLY A 209 -46.32 17.14 11.36
N ALA A 210 -47.31 16.61 12.09
CA ALA A 210 -48.76 16.76 11.85
C ALA A 210 -49.39 16.75 10.42
N ARG A 211 -50.36 15.82 10.27
CA ARG A 211 -51.74 15.97 9.71
C ARG A 211 -52.07 15.56 8.25
N ARG A 212 -52.86 14.46 8.21
CA ARG A 212 -54.27 14.38 7.75
C ARG A 212 -54.57 14.10 6.26
N TRP A 213 -54.91 12.83 6.01
CA TRP A 213 -56.08 12.29 5.28
C TRP A 213 -56.88 13.22 4.32
N LYS A 214 -56.93 12.85 3.03
CA LYS A 214 -58.21 12.64 2.31
C LYS A 214 -58.04 11.94 0.95
N ARG A 215 -58.75 10.81 0.81
CA ARG A 215 -59.18 10.22 -0.47
C ARG A 215 -60.05 11.21 -1.24
N LYS A 216 -59.99 11.20 -2.57
CA LYS A 216 -61.17 11.45 -3.39
C LYS A 216 -61.09 10.70 -4.72
N LYS A 217 -62.05 9.79 -4.91
CA LYS A 217 -62.46 9.15 -6.17
C LYS A 217 -63.70 9.92 -6.62
N GLY A 218 -63.82 10.27 -7.91
CA GLY A 218 -65.09 10.80 -8.44
C GLY A 218 -65.01 11.56 -9.77
N LYS A 219 -65.34 10.82 -10.84
CA LYS A 219 -66.07 11.17 -12.09
C LYS A 219 -66.33 12.65 -12.44
N GLY A 220 -66.16 12.97 -13.71
CA GLY A 220 -66.82 14.09 -14.40
C GLY A 220 -66.35 14.26 -15.84
N THR A 221 -67.20 13.86 -16.78
CA THR A 221 -67.11 13.92 -18.25
C THR A 221 -67.08 15.35 -18.81
N ALA A 222 -66.30 15.59 -19.88
CA ALA A 222 -66.73 16.40 -21.04
C ALA A 222 -65.81 16.16 -22.24
N VAL A 223 -66.46 16.08 -23.40
CA VAL A 223 -66.01 15.73 -24.75
C VAL A 223 -65.35 16.93 -25.43
N THR A 224 -64.31 16.71 -26.25
CA THR A 224 -64.23 17.28 -27.61
C THR A 224 -63.25 16.49 -28.47
N ALA A 225 -63.70 16.23 -29.70
CA ALA A 225 -63.08 15.45 -30.74
C ALA A 225 -61.75 16.05 -31.25
N THR A 226 -60.88 15.19 -31.78
CA THR A 226 -60.59 15.14 -33.22
C THR A 226 -59.84 13.85 -33.56
N ALA A 227 -60.25 13.29 -34.69
CA ALA A 227 -59.78 12.04 -35.26
C ALA A 227 -58.30 12.10 -35.71
N SER A 228 -57.60 10.97 -35.61
CA SER A 228 -56.89 10.44 -36.76
C SER A 228 -56.74 8.92 -36.64
N THR A 229 -56.95 8.29 -37.77
CA THR A 229 -57.22 6.88 -38.03
C THR A 229 -55.96 6.12 -38.43
N GLY A 230 -55.93 4.82 -38.10
CA GLY A 230 -55.16 3.78 -38.78
C GLY A 230 -53.78 3.53 -38.15
N GLY A 231 -53.34 2.31 -37.88
CA GLY A 231 -53.86 0.97 -38.16
C GLY A 231 -52.96 -0.03 -37.40
N ALA A 232 -53.51 -1.21 -37.14
CA ALA A 232 -52.96 -2.27 -36.30
C ALA A 232 -51.64 -2.92 -36.83
N PRO A 233 -50.92 -3.66 -35.96
CA PRO A 233 -49.63 -4.36 -36.23
C PRO A 233 -49.91 -5.81 -36.72
N PRO A 234 -49.02 -6.84 -36.62
CA PRO A 234 -47.57 -6.95 -36.34
C PRO A 234 -46.80 -7.90 -37.33
N ALA A 235 -45.52 -8.12 -37.02
CA ALA A 235 -44.74 -9.37 -37.18
C ALA A 235 -44.36 -9.90 -38.58
N ALA A 236 -43.04 -9.89 -38.85
CA ALA A 236 -42.20 -11.09 -39.00
C ALA A 236 -40.72 -10.69 -38.82
#